data_AF-A0A2N1Y396-F1
#
_entry.id   AF-A0A2N1Y396-F1
#
_cell.length_a   1.000
_cell.length_b   1.000
_cell.length_c   1.000
_cell.angle_alpha   90.00
_cell.angle_beta   90.00
_cell.angle_gamma   90.00
#
_symmetry.space_group_name_H-M   'P 1'
#
loop_
_entity.id
_entity.type
_entity.pdbx_description
1 polymer ?
#
loop_
_entity_poly.entity_id
_entity_poly.type
_entity_poly.pdbx_seq_one_letter_code
_entity_poly.pdbx_strand_id
1 'polypeptide(L)' 'MNGHQFEKRVKRLGQRTGKPVRFESHGKGSHGRLYFGDRFTTLKDRKKELGRGLLKAMCTQLGIRPDEL' A
#
# COMPACT_ATOMS: atom_id res chain seq x y z
N MET A 1 -1.09 6.20 -10.54
CA MET A 1 -0.46 5.01 -9.91
C MET A 1 -1.57 4.01 -9.63
N ASN A 2 -1.40 2.72 -9.91
CA ASN A 2 -2.42 1.70 -9.55
C ASN A 2 -2.03 0.97 -8.25
N GLY A 3 -2.95 0.17 -7.71
CA GLY A 3 -2.72 -0.55 -6.44
C GLY A 3 -1.53 -1.51 -6.49
N HIS A 4 -1.26 -2.16 -7.63
CA HIS A 4 -0.08 -3.01 -7.78
C HIS A 4 1.24 -2.21 -7.69
N GLN A 5 1.31 -1.05 -8.34
CA GLN A 5 2.49 -0.18 -8.27
C GLN A 5 2.68 0.41 -6.87
N PHE A 6 1.59 0.74 -6.18
CA PHE A 6 1.65 1.17 -4.80
C PHE A 6 2.21 0.09 -3.89
N GLU A 7 1.69 -1.14 -3.97
CA GLU A 7 2.21 -2.30 -3.21
C GLU A 7 3.71 -2.52 -3.45
N LYS A 8 4.14 -2.45 -4.71
CA LYS A 8 5.55 -2.60 -5.09
C LYS A 8 6.45 -1.51 -4.50
N ARG A 9 5.99 -0.25 -4.51
CA ARG A 9 6.72 0.88 -3.92
C ARG A 9 6.81 0.78 -2.41
N VAL A 10 5.71 0.44 -1.72
CA VAL A 10 5.71 0.20 -0.27
C VAL A 10 6.65 -0.93 0.12
N LYS A 11 6.67 -2.04 -0.64
CA LYS A 11 7.63 -3.15 -0.42
C LYS A 11 9.08 -2.69 -0.52
N ARG A 12 9.40 -1.89 -1.56
CA ARG A 12 10.76 -1.34 -1.75
C ARG A 12 11.13 -0.37 -0.62
N LEU A 13 10.18 0.45 -0.17
CA LEU A 13 10.38 1.33 0.97
C LEU A 13 10.67 0.52 2.24
N GLY A 14 9.88 -0.52 2.51
CA GLY A 14 10.10 -1.41 3.66
C GLY A 14 11.47 -2.09 3.65
N GLN A 15 11.93 -2.55 2.47
CA GLN A 15 13.28 -3.08 2.31
C GLN A 15 14.37 -2.05 2.65
N ARG A 16 14.18 -0.79 2.26
CA ARG A 16 15.15 0.29 2.54
C ARG A 16 15.15 0.71 4.01
N THR A 17 13.98 0.71 4.66
CA THR A 17 13.83 1.16 6.05
C THR A 17 13.89 0.02 7.08
N GLY A 18 14.10 -1.23 6.64
CA GLY A 18 14.06 -2.41 7.50
C GLY A 18 12.68 -2.69 8.11
N LYS A 19 11.59 -2.17 7.52
CA LYS A 19 10.23 -2.35 8.03
C LYS A 19 9.55 -3.55 7.36
N PRO A 20 8.87 -4.42 8.12
CA PRO A 20 8.18 -5.57 7.55
C PRO A 20 6.98 -5.10 6.71
N VAL A 21 6.82 -5.69 5.53
CA VAL A 21 5.71 -5.39 4.62
C VAL A 21 4.99 -6.68 4.27
N ARG A 22 3.67 -6.72 4.49
CA ARG A 22 2.85 -7.91 4.27
C ARG A 22 1.58 -7.54 3.53
N PHE A 23 1.18 -8.35 2.55
CA PHE A 23 -0.10 -8.19 1.87
C PHE A 23 -0.99 -9.39 2.20
N GLU A 24 -2.16 -9.14 2.78
CA GLU A 24 -3.18 -10.16 3.05
C GLU A 24 -4.36 -9.96 2.09
N SER A 25 -4.57 -10.90 1.18
CA SER A 25 -5.73 -10.90 0.29
C SER A 25 -7.00 -11.32 1.05
N HIS A 26 -8.11 -10.60 0.82
CA HIS A 26 -9.43 -10.98 1.34
C HIS A 26 -10.32 -11.47 0.19
N GLY A 27 -10.61 -12.78 0.16
CA GLY A 27 -11.63 -13.38 -0.72
C GLY A 27 -11.30 -13.38 -2.23
N LYS A 28 -12.34 -13.57 -3.05
CA LYS A 28 -12.25 -13.68 -4.52
C LYS A 28 -12.13 -12.28 -5.14
N GLY A 29 -10.92 -11.77 -5.28
CA GLY A 29 -10.64 -10.46 -5.89
C GLY A 29 -9.20 -10.01 -5.68
N SER A 30 -8.82 -8.88 -6.28
CA SER A 30 -7.50 -8.26 -6.05
C SER A 30 -7.44 -7.47 -4.73
N HIS A 31 -8.50 -7.55 -3.91
CA HIS A 31 -8.68 -6.82 -2.67
C HIS A 31 -7.87 -7.42 -1.53
N GLY A 32 -7.33 -6.56 -0.68
CA GLY A 32 -6.55 -6.99 0.46
C GLY A 32 -6.08 -5.85 1.35
N ARG A 33 -5.41 -6.21 2.43
CA ARG A 33 -4.77 -5.27 3.35
C ARG A 33 -3.27 -5.28 3.10
N LEU A 34 -2.71 -4.11 2.94
CA LEU A 34 -1.26 -3.92 2.90
C LEU A 34 -0.81 -3.40 4.24
N TYR A 35 0.09 -4.14 4.89
CA TYR A 35 0.69 -3.81 6.17
C TYR A 35 2.09 -3.26 5.95
N PHE A 36 2.47 -2.27 6.76
CA PHE A 36 3.78 -1.65 6.83
C PHE A 36 4.13 -1.44 8.31
N GLY A 37 4.94 -2.33 8.88
CA GLY A 37 5.06 -2.45 10.34
C GLY A 37 3.71 -2.81 10.96
N ASP A 38 3.32 -2.07 11.99
CA ASP A 38 2.06 -2.25 12.72
C ASP A 38 0.87 -1.51 12.06
N ARG A 39 1.12 -0.75 10.99
CA ARG A 39 0.09 0.03 10.28
C ARG A 39 -0.38 -0.72 9.04
N PHE A 40 -1.62 -0.46 8.63
CA PHE A 40 -2.16 -1.05 7.41
C PHE A 40 -3.08 -0.10 6.65
N THR A 41 -3.25 -0.39 5.36
CA THR A 41 -4.25 0.23 4.50
C THR A 41 -5.00 -0.82 3.68
N THR A 42 -6.23 -0.52 3.29
CA THR A 42 -7.05 -1.42 2.49
C THR A 42 -6.88 -1.09 1.01
N LEU A 43 -6.29 -2.03 0.26
CA LEU A 43 -6.30 -2.03 -1.19
C LEU A 43 -7.61 -2.66 -1.68
N LYS A 44 -8.42 -1.86 -2.37
CA LYS A 44 -9.57 -2.36 -3.12
C LYS A 44 -9.05 -3.05 -4.37
N ASP A 45 -9.21 -2.48 -5.56
CA ASP A 45 -8.79 -3.13 -6.79
C ASP A 45 -7.34 -2.77 -7.16
N ARG A 46 -6.42 -3.77 -7.15
CA ARG A 46 -5.02 -3.55 -7.53
C ARG A 46 -4.82 -3.15 -9.00
N LYS A 47 -5.80 -3.43 -9.86
CA LYS A 47 -5.74 -3.09 -11.30
C LYS A 47 -6.25 -1.68 -11.59
N LYS A 48 -7.06 -1.09 -10.70
CA LYS A 48 -7.60 0.26 -10.88
C LYS A 48 -6.60 1.33 -10.47
N GLU A 49 -6.74 2.49 -11.11
CA GLU A 49 -5.96 3.67 -10.76
C GLU A 49 -6.35 4.20 -9.37
N LEU A 50 -5.35 4.54 -8.57
CA LEU A 50 -5.52 5.22 -7.30
C LEU A 50 -5.61 6.73 -7.57
N GLY A 51 -6.79 7.30 -7.31
CA GLY A 51 -6.95 8.74 -7.29
C GLY A 51 -6.02 9.39 -6.26
N ARG A 52 -5.62 10.64 -6.51
CA ARG A 52 -4.62 11.37 -5.70
C ARG A 52 -5.00 11.47 -4.22
N GLY A 53 -6.29 11.68 -3.94
CA GLY A 53 -6.81 11.72 -2.56
C GLY A 53 -6.74 10.36 -1.86
N LEU A 54 -7.06 9.28 -2.58
CA LEU A 54 -6.96 7.92 -2.05
C LEU A 54 -5.51 7.56 -1.76
N LEU A 55 -4.59 7.86 -2.68
CA LEU A 55 -3.16 7.65 -2.47
C LEU A 55 -2.67 8.35 -1.20
N LYS A 56 -3.01 9.64 -1.01
CA LYS A 56 -2.62 10.40 0.18
C LYS A 56 -3.19 9.81 1.47
N ALA A 57 -4.45 9.36 1.44
CA ALA A 57 -5.07 8.68 2.57
C ALA A 57 -4.36 7.36 2.91
N MET A 58 -4.05 6.53 1.91
CA MET A 58 -3.31 5.28 2.11
C MET A 58 -1.91 5.51 2.68
N CYS A 59 -1.19 6.53 2.19
CA CYS A 59 0.11 6.92 2.73
C CYS A 59 0.02 7.31 4.21
N THR A 60 -0.98 8.13 4.54
CA THR A 60 -1.25 8.58 5.92
C THR A 60 -1.55 7.40 6.84
N GLN A 61 -2.40 6.46 6.38
CA GLN A 61 -2.73 5.23 7.12
C GLN A 61 -1.50 4.36 7.39
N LEU A 62 -0.62 4.22 6.39
CA LEU A 62 0.65 3.49 6.53
C LEU A 62 1.73 4.27 7.30
N GLY A 63 1.52 5.57 7.55
CA GLY A 63 2.54 6.42 8.17
C GLY A 63 3.76 6.67 7.29
N ILE A 64 3.57 6.68 5.97
CA ILE A 64 4.62 6.95 4.99
C ILE A 64 4.33 8.27 4.30
N ARG A 65 5.39 8.99 3.91
CA ARG A 65 5.20 10.22 3.15
C ARG A 65 5.05 9.88 1.66
N PRO A 66 4.13 10.52 0.91
CA PRO A 66 3.96 10.25 -0.52
C PRO A 66 5.23 10.47 -1.36
N ASP A 67 6.14 11.34 -0.90
CA ASP A 67 7.44 11.60 -1.50
C ASP A 67 8.46 10.45 -1.32
N GLU A 68 8.22 9.52 -0.39
CA GLU A 68 9.09 8.36 -0.15
C GLU A 68 8.72 7.13 -1.00
N LEU A 69 7.62 7.19 -1.76
CA LEU A 69 7.06 6.10 -2.57
C LEU A 69 7.59 6.02 -4.01
#